data_AF-A0A167EQQ5-F1
#
_entry.id   AF-A0A167EQQ5-F1
#
_cell.length_a   1.000
_cell.length_b   1.000
_cell.length_c   1.000
_cell.angle_alpha   90.00
_cell.angle_beta   90.00
_cell.angle_gamma   90.00
#
_symmetry.space_group_name_H-M   'P 1'
#
loop_
_entity.id
_entity.type
_entity.pdbx_description
1 polymer ?
#
loop_
_entity_poly.entity_id
_entity_poly.type
_entity_poly.pdbx_seq_one_letter_code
_entity_poly.pdbx_strand_id
1 'polypeptide(L)'
;MNEERSFWMLHIITQRYLPGVHEVNLEGVNIDHGVLMIYLRQNLPNFWDRLCVNFDGQRCDEFISKLPPISLAITAWFMGAFVTILPPESMLRVWDCMFYEGPRILFRVALSIFKLCEPRVKDISDQMEMFQYIQNFPKGLTDPVAFLDICFRHVEAIKDDDLNRTRKFVTDRRKLAFYPQGLGGNDSGNSSDLPAISDLDAYRAFRASSSKKGLSLNFHLKHQLRAITVKSRRLRHSSSIQSASAATSDGGSFGRRLTSFPKKSKSLRSSATSTHS
;
A
#
# COMPACT_ATOMS: atom_id res chain seq x y z
N MET A 1 25.40 23.66 -8.19
CA MET A 1 25.38 23.22 -6.77
C MET A 1 26.66 22.45 -6.51
N ASN A 2 27.28 22.59 -5.33
CA ASN A 2 28.41 21.74 -4.94
C ASN A 2 27.89 20.37 -4.46
N GLU A 3 28.77 19.36 -4.46
CA GLU A 3 28.44 17.96 -4.16
C GLU A 3 27.68 17.78 -2.84
N GLU A 4 28.17 18.40 -1.76
CA GLU A 4 27.56 18.30 -0.43
C GLU A 4 26.10 18.79 -0.43
N ARG A 5 25.82 19.92 -1.08
CA ARG A 5 24.44 20.43 -1.18
C ARG A 5 23.56 19.49 -2.01
N SER A 6 24.11 18.90 -3.08
CA SER A 6 23.40 17.91 -3.90
C SER A 6 23.04 16.67 -3.09
N PHE A 7 23.96 16.18 -2.25
CA PHE A 7 23.71 15.08 -1.33
C PHE A 7 22.58 15.40 -0.35
N TRP A 8 22.63 16.56 0.31
CA TRP A 8 21.58 16.96 1.24
C TRP A 8 20.23 17.18 0.57
N MET A 9 20.21 17.68 -0.67
CA MET A 9 18.97 17.82 -1.42
C MET A 9 18.36 16.47 -1.74
N LEU A 10 19.16 15.49 -2.17
CA LEU A 10 18.70 14.11 -2.39
C LEU A 10 18.19 13.48 -1.09
N HIS A 11 18.88 13.70 0.04
CA HIS A 11 18.44 13.25 1.34
C HIS A 11 17.07 13.85 1.72
N ILE A 12 16.85 15.14 1.48
CA ILE A 12 15.56 15.80 1.73
C ILE A 12 14.46 15.20 0.85
N ILE A 13 14.73 14.98 -0.45
CA ILE A 13 13.76 14.40 -1.37
C ILE A 13 13.33 13.00 -0.89
N THR A 14 14.31 12.14 -0.59
CA THR A 14 14.05 10.74 -0.21
C THR A 14 13.45 10.59 1.18
N GLN A 15 13.86 11.41 2.15
CA GLN A 15 13.41 11.26 3.54
C GLN A 15 12.19 12.12 3.91
N ARG A 16 12.06 13.32 3.33
CA ARG A 16 10.99 14.26 3.67
C ARG A 16 9.88 14.32 2.63
N TYR A 17 10.22 14.33 1.35
CA TYR A 17 9.21 14.50 0.29
C TYR A 17 8.57 13.17 -0.13
N LEU A 18 9.36 12.11 -0.20
CA LEU A 18 8.94 10.78 -0.63
C LEU A 18 9.26 9.71 0.45
N PRO A 19 8.73 9.86 1.68
CA PRO A 19 9.05 8.92 2.75
C PRO A 19 8.57 7.50 2.42
N GLY A 20 9.44 6.51 2.64
CA GLY A 20 9.12 5.09 2.43
C GLY A 20 9.01 4.66 0.97
N VAL A 21 9.19 5.57 0.00
CA VAL A 21 9.11 5.26 -1.43
C VAL A 21 10.27 4.37 -1.85
N HIS A 22 11.49 4.72 -1.43
CA HIS A 22 12.73 4.00 -1.76
C HIS A 22 13.07 2.89 -0.76
N GLU A 23 12.12 2.45 0.06
CA GLU A 23 12.31 1.30 0.95
C GLU A 23 12.16 -0.03 0.20
N VAL A 24 12.78 -1.10 0.72
CA VAL A 24 12.82 -2.43 0.07
C VAL A 24 11.42 -3.02 -0.13
N ASN A 25 10.49 -2.71 0.76
CA ASN A 25 9.10 -3.18 0.70
C ASN A 25 8.21 -2.31 -0.22
N LEU A 26 8.74 -1.20 -0.76
CA LEU A 26 8.01 -0.20 -1.55
C LEU A 26 6.70 0.25 -0.87
N GLU A 27 6.66 0.28 0.47
CA GLU A 27 5.44 0.57 1.21
C GLU A 27 4.95 2.00 0.92
N GLY A 28 5.86 2.98 0.88
CA GLY A 28 5.52 4.37 0.58
C GLY A 28 4.93 4.54 -0.82
N VAL A 29 5.49 3.88 -1.83
CA VAL A 29 4.93 3.89 -3.20
C VAL A 29 3.53 3.31 -3.22
N ASN A 30 3.32 2.17 -2.55
CA ASN A 30 2.03 1.51 -2.52
C ASN A 30 0.96 2.35 -1.79
N ILE A 31 1.36 3.10 -0.76
CA ILE A 31 0.49 4.07 -0.10
C ILE A 31 0.15 5.20 -1.08
N ASP A 32 1.15 5.78 -1.74
CA ASP A 32 0.96 6.88 -2.68
C ASP A 32 0.14 6.46 -3.92
N HIS A 33 0.22 5.19 -4.34
CA HIS A 33 -0.69 4.60 -5.32
C HIS A 33 -2.14 4.67 -4.85
N GLY A 34 -2.45 4.13 -3.68
CA GLY A 34 -3.82 4.13 -3.14
C GLY A 34 -4.36 5.55 -2.99
N VAL A 35 -3.53 6.49 -2.55
CA VAL A 35 -3.87 7.92 -2.46
C VAL A 35 -4.17 8.50 -3.84
N LEU A 36 -3.33 8.26 -4.83
CA LEU A 36 -3.53 8.74 -6.18
C LEU A 36 -4.78 8.15 -6.82
N MET A 37 -5.06 6.87 -6.61
CA MET A 37 -6.27 6.21 -7.10
C MET A 37 -7.54 6.81 -6.48
N ILE A 38 -7.52 7.14 -5.18
CA ILE A 38 -8.60 7.88 -4.53
C ILE A 38 -8.82 9.24 -5.22
N TYR A 39 -7.76 10.01 -5.42
CA TYR A 39 -7.89 11.33 -6.07
C TYR A 39 -8.31 11.23 -7.53
N LEU A 40 -7.83 10.21 -8.25
CA LEU A 40 -8.17 9.98 -9.65
C LEU A 40 -9.67 9.70 -9.79
N ARG A 41 -10.21 8.82 -8.95
CA ARG A 41 -11.64 8.51 -8.95
C ARG A 41 -12.52 9.69 -8.55
N GLN A 42 -12.01 10.60 -7.72
CA GLN A 42 -12.71 11.83 -7.34
C GLN A 42 -12.71 12.90 -8.45
N ASN A 43 -11.58 13.09 -9.13
CA ASN A 43 -11.41 14.16 -10.10
C ASN A 43 -11.79 13.74 -11.54
N LEU A 44 -11.58 12.47 -11.89
CA LEU A 44 -11.75 11.91 -13.24
C LEU A 44 -12.53 10.58 -13.19
N PRO A 45 -13.81 10.58 -12.78
CA PRO A 45 -14.59 9.34 -12.63
C PRO A 45 -14.77 8.57 -13.94
N ASN A 46 -14.97 9.28 -15.06
CA ASN A 46 -15.11 8.67 -16.39
C ASN A 46 -13.84 7.93 -16.83
N PHE A 47 -12.68 8.48 -16.47
CA PHE A 47 -11.38 7.88 -16.76
C PHE A 47 -11.14 6.67 -15.85
N TRP A 48 -11.52 6.79 -14.57
CA TRP A 48 -11.41 5.72 -13.59
C TRP A 48 -12.13 4.44 -14.03
N ASP A 49 -13.35 4.54 -14.55
CA ASP A 49 -14.15 3.37 -14.92
C ASP A 49 -13.49 2.51 -16.01
N ARG A 50 -12.63 3.10 -16.84
CA ARG A 50 -11.81 2.39 -17.84
C ARG A 50 -10.51 1.86 -17.25
N LEU A 51 -9.86 2.66 -16.42
CA LEU A 51 -8.56 2.32 -15.85
C LEU A 51 -8.65 1.18 -14.81
N CYS A 52 -9.77 1.12 -14.09
CA CYS A 52 -10.01 0.20 -12.99
C CYS A 52 -10.48 -1.19 -13.47
N VAL A 53 -9.94 -1.65 -14.58
CA VAL A 53 -10.20 -2.98 -15.16
C VAL A 53 -8.87 -3.71 -15.24
N ASN A 54 -8.81 -4.93 -14.72
CA ASN A 54 -7.64 -5.78 -14.88
C ASN A 54 -7.52 -6.25 -16.34
N PHE A 55 -6.35 -6.75 -16.75
CA PHE A 55 -6.21 -7.42 -18.05
C PHE A 55 -7.19 -8.59 -18.23
N ASP A 56 -7.64 -9.18 -17.11
CA ASP A 56 -8.65 -10.26 -17.08
C ASP A 56 -10.11 -9.75 -17.14
N GLY A 57 -10.34 -8.46 -17.34
CA GLY A 57 -11.67 -7.86 -17.48
C GLY A 57 -12.44 -7.60 -16.16
N GLN A 58 -11.89 -8.03 -15.02
CA GLN A 58 -12.51 -7.78 -13.71
C GLN A 58 -12.23 -6.37 -13.19
N ARG A 59 -13.23 -5.75 -12.54
CA ARG A 59 -13.09 -4.44 -11.90
C ARG A 59 -12.18 -4.49 -10.67
N CYS A 60 -11.39 -3.44 -10.45
CA CYS A 60 -10.52 -3.28 -9.28
C CYS A 60 -11.17 -2.42 -8.18
N ASP A 61 -12.24 -2.91 -7.57
CA ASP A 61 -12.88 -2.18 -6.46
C ASP A 61 -12.03 -2.16 -5.17
N GLU A 62 -11.04 -3.05 -5.09
CA GLU A 62 -10.05 -3.18 -4.00
C GLU A 62 -8.64 -2.69 -4.42
N PHE A 63 -8.55 -1.55 -5.10
CA PHE A 63 -7.28 -1.00 -5.60
C PHE A 63 -6.23 -0.68 -4.52
N ILE A 64 -6.62 -0.58 -3.25
CA ILE A 64 -5.72 -0.40 -2.10
C ILE A 64 -5.02 -1.71 -1.73
N SER A 65 -5.70 -2.85 -1.90
CA SER A 65 -5.18 -4.18 -1.56
C SER A 65 -4.56 -4.86 -2.79
N LYS A 66 -5.26 -4.80 -3.92
CA LYS A 66 -4.87 -5.37 -5.21
C LYS A 66 -4.63 -4.24 -6.22
N LEU A 67 -3.36 -3.96 -6.47
CA LEU A 67 -2.93 -2.87 -7.33
C LEU A 67 -3.34 -3.13 -8.80
N PRO A 68 -3.98 -2.17 -9.49
CA PRO A 68 -4.29 -2.30 -10.91
C PRO A 68 -3.00 -2.25 -11.76
N PRO A 69 -3.02 -2.72 -13.02
CA PRO A 69 -1.83 -2.72 -13.90
C PRO A 69 -1.13 -1.37 -14.04
N ILE A 70 -1.89 -0.27 -14.07
CA ILE A 70 -1.36 1.10 -14.15
C ILE A 70 -0.41 1.46 -13.00
N SER A 71 -0.50 0.75 -11.88
CA SER A 71 0.38 0.92 -10.71
C SER A 71 1.85 0.78 -11.09
N LEU A 72 2.19 -0.02 -12.11
CA LEU A 72 3.57 -0.13 -12.61
C LEU A 72 4.10 1.20 -13.17
N ALA A 73 3.29 1.90 -13.97
CA ALA A 73 3.66 3.22 -14.48
C ALA A 73 3.80 4.24 -13.34
N ILE A 74 2.84 4.23 -12.41
CA ILE A 74 2.84 5.13 -11.25
C ILE A 74 4.06 4.88 -10.36
N THR A 75 4.46 3.62 -10.13
CA THR A 75 5.69 3.28 -9.39
C THR A 75 6.88 3.98 -10.01
N ALA A 76 7.05 3.87 -11.33
CA ALA A 76 8.16 4.53 -12.03
C ALA A 76 8.11 6.05 -11.87
N TRP A 77 6.92 6.65 -11.90
CA TRP A 77 6.75 8.10 -11.75
C TRP A 77 7.16 8.60 -10.36
N PHE A 78 6.69 7.96 -9.29
CA PHE A 78 6.99 8.37 -7.92
C PHE A 78 8.40 7.99 -7.48
N MET A 79 8.89 6.80 -7.83
CA MET A 79 10.26 6.36 -7.52
C MET A 79 11.31 7.26 -8.17
N GLY A 80 11.08 7.63 -9.43
CA GLY A 80 11.96 8.51 -10.19
C GLY A 80 11.68 10.00 -9.99
N ALA A 81 10.69 10.39 -9.18
CA ALA A 81 10.22 11.78 -9.06
C ALA A 81 10.05 12.47 -10.43
N PHE A 82 9.51 11.73 -11.41
CA PHE A 82 9.35 12.11 -12.82
C PHE A 82 10.63 12.40 -13.64
N VAL A 83 11.83 12.18 -13.09
CA VAL A 83 13.11 12.48 -13.77
C VAL A 83 13.28 11.79 -15.11
N THR A 84 12.88 10.51 -15.21
CA THR A 84 13.03 9.70 -16.42
C THR A 84 11.75 9.67 -17.28
N ILE A 85 10.71 10.40 -16.86
CA ILE A 85 9.35 10.29 -17.39
C ILE A 85 8.98 11.52 -18.20
N LEU A 86 9.30 12.71 -17.70
CA LEU A 86 9.05 13.99 -18.36
C LEU A 86 10.30 14.46 -19.13
N PRO A 87 10.13 15.25 -20.21
CA PRO A 87 11.23 16.01 -20.79
C PRO A 87 11.95 16.87 -19.74
N PRO A 88 13.29 17.04 -19.82
CA PRO A 88 14.06 17.74 -18.81
C PRO A 88 13.54 19.14 -18.48
N GLU A 89 13.07 19.89 -19.48
CA GLU A 89 12.55 21.24 -19.33
C GLU A 89 11.29 21.25 -18.45
N SER A 90 10.36 20.33 -18.71
CA SER A 90 9.12 20.18 -17.93
C SER A 90 9.39 19.62 -16.55
N MET A 91 10.32 18.67 -16.44
CA MET A 91 10.74 18.07 -15.19
C MET A 91 11.32 19.11 -14.22
N LEU A 92 12.24 19.96 -14.70
CA LEU A 92 12.86 21.00 -13.88
C LEU A 92 11.82 22.00 -13.35
N ARG A 93 10.84 22.38 -14.17
CA ARG A 93 9.73 23.24 -13.75
C ARG A 93 8.83 22.60 -12.70
N VAL A 94 8.54 21.31 -12.83
CA VAL A 94 7.83 20.54 -11.81
C VAL A 94 8.63 20.50 -10.50
N TRP A 95 9.96 20.34 -10.58
CA TRP A 95 10.84 20.33 -9.42
C TRP A 95 10.90 21.69 -8.72
N ASP A 96 10.94 22.81 -9.47
CA ASP A 96 10.84 24.16 -8.90
C ASP A 96 9.58 24.29 -8.02
N CYS A 97 8.44 23.86 -8.55
CA CYS A 97 7.17 23.83 -7.81
C CYS A 97 7.23 22.88 -6.62
N MET A 98 7.82 21.69 -6.77
CA MET A 98 7.93 20.70 -5.69
C MET A 98 8.75 21.24 -4.50
N PHE A 99 9.86 21.95 -4.74
CA PHE A 99 10.66 22.51 -3.65
C PHE A 99 9.99 23.70 -2.97
N TYR A 100 9.18 24.46 -3.71
CA TYR A 100 8.46 25.62 -3.17
C TYR A 100 7.18 25.21 -2.41
N GLU A 101 6.34 24.38 -3.04
CA GLU A 101 5.05 23.97 -2.49
C GLU A 101 5.13 22.71 -1.63
N GLY A 102 6.03 21.79 -1.96
CA GLY A 102 6.15 20.48 -1.32
C GLY A 102 5.73 19.31 -2.22
N PRO A 103 5.78 18.07 -1.68
CA PRO A 103 5.62 16.84 -2.45
C PRO A 103 4.22 16.63 -3.03
N ARG A 104 3.20 17.37 -2.56
CA ARG A 104 1.84 17.33 -3.12
C ARG A 104 1.80 17.64 -4.63
N ILE A 105 2.78 18.40 -5.13
CA ILE A 105 2.90 18.72 -6.55
C ILE A 105 3.02 17.44 -7.40
N LEU A 106 3.69 16.40 -6.90
CA LEU A 106 3.85 15.14 -7.62
C LEU A 106 2.50 14.45 -7.89
N PHE A 107 1.56 14.53 -6.96
CA PHE A 107 0.19 14.02 -7.15
C PHE A 107 -0.58 14.86 -8.17
N ARG A 108 -0.44 16.19 -8.12
CA ARG A 108 -1.08 17.08 -9.10
C ARG A 108 -0.58 16.82 -10.51
N VAL A 109 0.73 16.66 -10.66
CA VAL A 109 1.39 16.32 -11.93
C VAL A 109 0.86 14.99 -12.47
N ALA A 110 0.80 13.95 -11.62
CA ALA A 110 0.25 12.65 -12.01
C ALA A 110 -1.23 12.75 -12.47
N LEU A 111 -2.07 13.46 -11.72
CA LEU A 111 -3.48 13.68 -12.08
C LEU A 111 -3.64 14.47 -13.38
N SER A 112 -2.75 15.43 -13.63
CA SER A 112 -2.76 16.25 -14.84
C SER A 112 -2.38 15.43 -16.07
N ILE A 113 -1.39 14.55 -15.93
CA ILE A 113 -1.05 13.57 -16.97
C ILE A 113 -2.27 12.71 -17.30
N PHE A 114 -2.95 12.14 -16.30
CA PHE A 114 -4.16 11.35 -16.54
C PHE A 114 -5.26 12.16 -17.23
N LYS A 115 -5.46 13.41 -16.81
CA LYS A 115 -6.45 14.32 -17.43
C LYS A 115 -6.14 14.58 -18.90
N LEU A 116 -4.88 14.75 -19.24
CA LEU A 116 -4.44 14.93 -20.63
C LEU A 116 -4.56 13.66 -21.46
N CYS A 117 -4.44 12.48 -20.85
CA CYS A 117 -4.67 11.20 -21.51
C CYS A 117 -6.16 10.92 -21.76
N GLU A 118 -7.07 11.49 -20.96
CA GLU A 118 -8.50 11.17 -20.97
C GLU A 118 -9.15 11.21 -22.37
N PRO A 119 -8.94 12.22 -23.23
CA PRO A 119 -9.58 12.28 -24.54
C PRO A 119 -9.22 11.08 -25.42
N ARG A 120 -7.94 10.68 -25.43
CA ARG A 120 -7.46 9.58 -26.27
C ARG A 120 -7.84 8.22 -25.69
N VAL A 121 -7.80 8.08 -24.37
CA VAL A 121 -8.13 6.82 -23.67
C VAL A 121 -9.60 6.42 -23.84
N LYS A 122 -10.50 7.37 -24.13
CA LYS A 122 -11.90 7.08 -24.47
C LYS A 122 -12.05 6.25 -25.75
N ASP A 123 -11.14 6.43 -26.70
CA ASP A 123 -11.19 5.77 -28.00
C ASP A 123 -10.45 4.43 -28.01
N ILE A 124 -9.62 4.16 -27.00
CA ILE A 124 -8.86 2.91 -26.88
C ILE A 124 -9.73 1.84 -26.22
N SER A 125 -9.86 0.69 -26.89
CA SER A 125 -10.63 -0.46 -26.39
C SER A 125 -9.76 -1.49 -25.68
N ASP A 126 -8.48 -1.62 -26.07
CA ASP A 126 -7.57 -2.60 -25.50
C ASP A 126 -6.85 -2.06 -24.25
N GLN A 127 -6.84 -2.87 -23.18
CA GLN A 127 -6.28 -2.48 -21.89
C GLN A 127 -4.75 -2.33 -21.94
N MET A 128 -4.08 -3.15 -22.76
CA MET A 128 -2.63 -3.11 -22.92
C MET A 128 -2.21 -1.88 -23.72
N GLU A 129 -2.88 -1.59 -24.83
CA GLU A 129 -2.68 -0.37 -25.61
C GLU A 129 -2.89 0.88 -24.74
N MET A 130 -3.95 0.90 -23.94
CA MET A 130 -4.23 2.01 -23.01
C MET A 130 -3.11 2.20 -22.00
N PHE A 131 -2.64 1.12 -21.36
CA PHE A 131 -1.54 1.16 -20.41
C PHE A 131 -0.25 1.71 -21.05
N GLN A 132 0.12 1.18 -22.23
CA GLN A 132 1.31 1.62 -22.96
C GLN A 132 1.21 3.09 -23.38
N TYR A 133 0.03 3.55 -23.80
CA TYR A 133 -0.21 4.94 -24.13
C TYR A 133 0.02 5.85 -22.92
N ILE A 134 -0.63 5.56 -21.78
CA ILE A 134 -0.49 6.36 -20.56
C ILE A 134 0.96 6.35 -20.05
N GLN A 135 1.64 5.21 -20.14
CA GLN A 135 3.05 5.09 -19.71
C GLN A 135 3.99 5.97 -20.55
N ASN A 136 3.72 6.11 -21.85
CA ASN A 136 4.59 6.87 -22.76
C ASN A 136 4.18 8.32 -22.97
N PHE A 137 2.92 8.68 -22.70
CA PHE A 137 2.38 10.02 -22.90
C PHE A 137 3.23 11.15 -22.26
N PRO A 138 3.74 11.02 -21.02
CA PRO A 138 4.48 12.12 -20.38
C PRO A 138 5.73 12.57 -21.15
N LYS A 139 6.32 11.69 -21.96
CA LYS A 139 7.51 11.97 -22.77
C LYS A 139 7.24 13.04 -23.84
N GLY A 140 5.99 13.25 -24.22
CA GLY A 140 5.57 14.27 -25.19
C GLY A 140 5.30 15.65 -24.60
N LEU A 141 5.39 15.83 -23.28
CA LEU A 141 5.08 17.09 -22.60
C LEU A 141 6.27 18.05 -22.68
N THR A 142 6.55 18.58 -23.87
CA THR A 142 7.70 19.44 -24.15
C THR A 142 7.46 20.92 -23.90
N ASP A 143 6.21 21.36 -23.69
CA ASP A 143 5.86 22.72 -23.28
C ASP A 143 5.60 22.77 -21.76
N PRO A 144 6.58 23.22 -20.95
CA PRO A 144 6.45 23.26 -19.50
C PRO A 144 5.40 24.26 -19.03
N VAL A 145 5.20 25.36 -19.78
CA VAL A 145 4.33 26.46 -19.37
C VAL A 145 2.88 26.03 -19.51
N ALA A 146 2.52 25.49 -20.68
CA ALA A 146 1.18 24.93 -20.89
C ALA A 146 0.92 23.76 -19.92
N PHE A 147 1.92 22.90 -19.70
CA PHE A 147 1.77 21.77 -18.78
C PHE A 147 1.53 22.18 -17.33
N LEU A 148 2.32 23.14 -16.80
CA LEU A 148 2.11 23.65 -15.45
C LEU A 148 0.77 24.37 -15.32
N ASP A 149 0.34 25.11 -16.35
CA ASP A 149 -0.96 25.76 -16.34
C ASP A 149 -2.10 24.75 -16.15
N ILE A 150 -2.01 23.60 -16.83
CA ILE A 150 -2.97 22.50 -16.64
C ILE A 150 -2.89 21.97 -15.20
N CYS A 151 -1.68 21.79 -14.67
CA CYS A 151 -1.46 21.30 -13.30
C CYS A 151 -2.11 22.16 -12.22
N PHE A 152 -2.03 23.49 -12.36
CA PHE A 152 -2.54 24.41 -11.34
C PHE A 152 -4.00 24.81 -11.55
N ARG A 153 -4.49 24.80 -12.79
CA ARG A 153 -5.81 25.33 -13.14
C ARG A 153 -6.91 24.25 -13.18
N HIS A 154 -6.57 23.02 -13.57
CA HIS A 154 -7.56 21.97 -13.88
C HIS A 154 -7.63 20.81 -12.89
N VAL A 155 -6.71 20.76 -11.92
CA VAL A 155 -6.68 19.76 -10.85
C VAL A 155 -7.02 20.44 -9.53
N GLU A 156 -7.96 19.87 -8.77
CA GLU A 156 -8.36 20.41 -7.48
C GLU A 156 -7.16 20.63 -6.56
N ALA A 157 -7.27 21.66 -5.71
CA ALA A 157 -6.19 22.01 -4.83
C ALA A 157 -5.98 20.96 -3.73
N ILE A 158 -4.99 20.08 -3.90
CA ILE A 158 -4.54 19.15 -2.86
C ILE A 158 -3.83 19.96 -1.78
N LYS A 159 -4.35 19.90 -0.54
CA LYS A 159 -3.72 20.47 0.65
C LYS A 159 -2.85 19.43 1.35
N ASP A 160 -1.78 19.86 2.00
CA ASP A 160 -0.85 18.94 2.69
C ASP A 160 -1.54 18.15 3.80
N ASP A 161 -2.40 18.79 4.58
CA ASP A 161 -3.18 18.11 5.64
C ASP A 161 -4.08 17.00 5.08
N ASP A 162 -4.73 17.26 3.95
CA ASP A 162 -5.64 16.30 3.33
C ASP A 162 -4.87 15.16 2.67
N LEU A 163 -3.70 15.45 2.08
CA LEU A 163 -2.79 14.44 1.55
C LEU A 163 -2.30 13.51 2.67
N ASN A 164 -1.82 14.07 3.78
CA ASN A 164 -1.31 13.30 4.92
C ASN A 164 -2.42 12.46 5.59
N ARG A 165 -3.64 13.00 5.69
CA ARG A 165 -4.81 12.24 6.17
C ARG A 165 -5.15 11.08 5.24
N THR A 166 -5.10 11.30 3.93
CA THR A 166 -5.41 10.27 2.94
C THR A 166 -4.34 9.18 2.94
N ARG A 167 -3.05 9.55 3.03
CA ARG A 167 -1.94 8.61 3.24
C ARG A 167 -2.18 7.73 4.47
N LYS A 168 -2.51 8.34 5.61
CA LYS A 168 -2.82 7.60 6.85
C LYS A 168 -3.98 6.62 6.67
N PHE A 169 -5.08 7.05 6.04
CA PHE A 169 -6.21 6.16 5.75
C PHE A 169 -5.78 4.96 4.90
N VAL A 170 -5.01 5.18 3.84
CA VAL A 170 -4.53 4.11 2.95
C VAL A 170 -3.60 3.17 3.72
N THR A 171 -2.67 3.69 4.52
CA THR A 171 -1.80 2.88 5.39
C THR A 171 -2.62 1.98 6.33
N ASP A 172 -3.59 2.55 7.04
CA ASP A 172 -4.42 1.80 7.99
C ASP A 172 -5.24 0.72 7.27
N ARG A 173 -5.79 1.04 6.09
CA ARG A 173 -6.57 0.09 5.30
C ARG A 173 -5.73 -1.04 4.71
N ARG A 174 -4.51 -0.74 4.23
CA ARG A 174 -3.56 -1.76 3.78
C ARG A 174 -3.17 -2.69 4.94
N LYS A 175 -2.86 -2.15 6.12
CA LYS A 175 -2.55 -2.95 7.31
C LYS A 175 -3.67 -3.93 7.68
N LEU A 176 -4.93 -3.52 7.51
CA LEU A 176 -6.08 -4.39 7.73
C LEU A 176 -6.20 -5.49 6.66
N ALA A 177 -5.93 -5.17 5.40
CA ALA A 177 -5.98 -6.12 4.29
C ALA A 177 -4.85 -7.18 4.36
N PHE A 178 -3.66 -6.77 4.78
CA PHE A 178 -2.49 -7.64 4.90
C PHE A 178 -2.31 -8.25 6.31
N TYR A 179 -3.24 -8.01 7.24
CA TYR A 179 -3.23 -8.71 8.53
C TYR A 179 -3.53 -10.19 8.27
N PRO A 180 -2.69 -11.13 8.76
CA PRO A 180 -2.90 -12.55 8.46
C PRO A 180 -4.27 -13.01 8.97
N GLN A 181 -5.10 -13.55 8.07
CA GLN A 181 -6.32 -14.31 8.39
C GLN A 181 -5.99 -15.65 9.11
N GLY A 182 -5.03 -15.65 10.04
CA GLY A 182 -4.40 -16.85 10.62
C GLY A 182 -4.77 -17.16 12.08
N LEU A 183 -5.81 -16.54 12.63
CA LEU A 183 -6.37 -16.87 13.96
C LEU A 183 -7.91 -16.93 13.95
N GLY A 184 -8.49 -17.26 12.81
CA GLY A 184 -9.90 -17.68 12.71
C GLY A 184 -9.95 -19.20 12.79
N GLY A 185 -10.43 -19.75 13.91
CA GLY A 185 -10.72 -21.17 14.00
C GLY A 185 -11.72 -21.58 12.91
N ASN A 186 -11.64 -22.85 12.50
CA ASN A 186 -12.61 -23.52 11.64
C ASN A 186 -14.03 -23.30 12.19
N ASP A 187 -14.71 -22.28 11.68
CA ASP A 187 -16.15 -22.17 11.74
C ASP A 187 -16.62 -21.99 10.30
N SER A 188 -17.18 -23.06 9.77
CA SER A 188 -17.85 -23.16 8.49
C SER A 188 -19.14 -22.33 8.50
N GLY A 189 -19.01 -21.03 8.69
CA GLY A 189 -20.06 -20.04 8.50
C GLY A 189 -19.71 -19.21 7.27
N ASN A 190 -20.54 -19.29 6.23
CA ASN A 190 -20.44 -18.51 5.00
C ASN A 190 -19.95 -17.08 5.27
N SER A 191 -18.70 -16.81 4.95
CA SER A 191 -18.07 -15.49 4.99
C SER A 191 -18.44 -14.62 3.78
N SER A 192 -19.50 -14.99 3.06
CA SER A 192 -19.98 -14.34 1.83
C SER A 192 -20.89 -13.12 2.06
N ASP A 193 -21.33 -12.86 3.29
CA ASP A 193 -22.51 -12.00 3.52
C ASP A 193 -22.20 -10.61 4.14
N LEU A 194 -20.93 -10.22 4.25
CA LEU A 194 -20.58 -8.82 4.49
C LEU A 194 -20.23 -8.18 3.14
N PRO A 195 -20.96 -7.15 2.67
CA PRO A 195 -20.60 -6.46 1.44
C PRO A 195 -19.17 -5.94 1.59
N ALA A 196 -18.25 -6.40 0.74
CA ALA A 196 -16.91 -5.84 0.65
C ALA A 196 -17.08 -4.35 0.26
N ILE A 197 -17.05 -3.45 1.25
CA ILE A 197 -17.20 -2.03 1.02
C ILE A 197 -16.03 -1.60 0.13
N SER A 198 -16.33 -1.11 -1.08
CA SER A 198 -15.34 -0.59 -2.02
C SER A 198 -14.43 0.41 -1.32
N ASP A 199 -13.15 0.42 -1.69
CA ASP A 199 -12.15 1.32 -1.12
C ASP A 199 -12.58 2.79 -1.13
N LEU A 200 -13.32 3.19 -2.17
CA LEU A 200 -13.85 4.55 -2.26
C LEU A 200 -14.96 4.82 -1.24
N ASP A 201 -15.90 3.91 -1.04
CA ASP A 201 -17.02 4.13 -0.13
C ASP A 201 -16.53 4.18 1.32
N ALA A 202 -15.53 3.36 1.65
CA ALA A 202 -14.81 3.45 2.91
C ALA A 202 -14.09 4.80 3.07
N TYR A 203 -13.44 5.30 2.01
CA TYR A 203 -12.79 6.60 2.05
C TYR A 203 -13.80 7.75 2.19
N ARG A 204 -14.94 7.70 1.48
CA ARG A 204 -16.02 8.69 1.59
C ARG A 204 -16.57 8.74 3.01
N ALA A 205 -16.81 7.58 3.63
CA ALA A 205 -17.22 7.48 5.03
C ALA A 205 -16.17 8.08 5.98
N PHE A 206 -14.89 7.76 5.77
CA PHE A 206 -13.78 8.34 6.53
C PHE A 206 -13.71 9.87 6.40
N ARG A 207 -13.81 10.41 5.18
CA ARG A 207 -13.79 11.85 4.91
C ARG A 207 -15.00 12.57 5.55
N ALA A 208 -16.20 11.99 5.42
CA ALA A 208 -17.41 12.53 6.05
C ALA A 208 -17.31 12.55 7.59
N SER A 209 -16.69 11.51 8.18
CA SER A 209 -16.46 11.43 9.63
C SER A 209 -15.43 12.43 10.16
N SER A 210 -14.53 12.90 9.30
CA SER A 210 -13.51 13.90 9.63
C SER A 210 -14.04 15.33 9.53
N SER A 211 -15.09 15.56 8.74
CA SER A 211 -15.75 16.87 8.59
C SER A 211 -16.69 17.18 9.76
N LYS A 212 -17.34 16.17 10.33
CA LYS A 212 -18.10 16.32 11.59
C LYS A 212 -17.11 16.22 12.75
N LYS A 213 -16.89 17.33 13.48
CA LYS A 213 -16.08 17.39 14.71
C LYS A 213 -16.26 16.09 15.50
N GLY A 214 -15.14 15.37 15.69
CA GLY A 214 -15.14 13.97 16.07
C GLY A 214 -15.90 13.69 17.36
N LEU A 215 -16.67 12.60 17.37
CA LEU A 215 -17.07 11.93 18.62
C LEU A 215 -17.67 10.52 18.45
N SER A 216 -17.98 10.00 17.26
CA SER A 216 -18.70 8.71 17.17
C SER A 216 -17.96 7.53 16.51
N LEU A 217 -17.11 7.75 15.49
CA LEU A 217 -16.53 6.62 14.74
C LEU A 217 -15.31 5.98 15.42
N ASN A 218 -14.58 6.78 16.22
CA ASN A 218 -13.62 6.25 17.18
C ASN A 218 -14.28 5.35 18.22
N PHE A 219 -15.57 5.54 18.53
CA PHE A 219 -16.29 4.64 19.44
C PHE A 219 -16.54 3.30 18.76
N HIS A 220 -17.07 3.27 17.53
CA HIS A 220 -17.44 2.01 16.88
C HIS A 220 -16.22 1.15 16.52
N LEU A 221 -15.14 1.74 15.98
CA LEU A 221 -13.89 1.02 15.72
C LEU A 221 -13.20 0.57 17.01
N LYS A 222 -13.16 1.41 18.06
CA LYS A 222 -12.63 0.98 19.37
C LYS A 222 -13.51 -0.06 20.03
N HIS A 223 -14.82 -0.04 19.83
CA HIS A 223 -15.77 -1.00 20.39
C HIS A 223 -15.65 -2.36 19.69
N GLN A 224 -15.48 -2.37 18.37
CA GLN A 224 -15.17 -3.59 17.61
C GLN A 224 -13.81 -4.16 18.04
N LEU A 225 -12.78 -3.34 18.17
CA LEU A 225 -11.45 -3.76 18.67
C LEU A 225 -11.48 -4.25 20.12
N ARG A 226 -12.26 -3.61 21.01
CA ARG A 226 -12.44 -4.05 22.40
C ARG A 226 -13.24 -5.34 22.50
N ALA A 227 -14.29 -5.51 21.70
CA ALA A 227 -15.06 -6.75 21.65
C ALA A 227 -14.18 -7.93 21.22
N ILE A 228 -13.31 -7.73 20.22
CA ILE A 228 -12.32 -8.70 19.77
C ILE A 228 -11.27 -8.99 20.87
N THR A 229 -10.83 -7.96 21.61
CA THR A 229 -9.83 -8.09 22.71
C THR A 229 -10.41 -8.80 23.95
N VAL A 230 -11.68 -8.58 24.27
CA VAL A 230 -12.37 -9.23 25.41
C VAL A 230 -12.71 -10.68 25.06
N LYS A 231 -13.16 -10.96 23.83
CA LYS A 231 -13.43 -12.32 23.35
C LYS A 231 -12.14 -13.17 23.36
N SER A 232 -11.01 -12.60 22.98
CA SER A 232 -9.69 -13.27 23.05
C SER A 232 -9.14 -13.46 24.48
N ARG A 233 -9.53 -12.64 25.47
CA ARG A 233 -9.23 -12.90 26.90
C ARG A 233 -10.10 -14.01 27.51
N ARG A 234 -11.38 -14.08 27.15
CA ARG A 234 -12.29 -15.16 27.60
C ARG A 234 -11.87 -16.53 27.06
N LEU A 235 -11.41 -16.57 25.81
CA LEU A 235 -10.89 -17.79 25.17
C LEU A 235 -9.57 -18.28 25.79
N ARG A 236 -8.66 -17.38 26.18
CA ARG A 236 -7.43 -17.74 26.93
C ARG A 236 -7.69 -18.37 28.29
N HIS A 237 -8.73 -17.91 29.00
CA HIS A 237 -9.12 -18.52 30.28
C HIS A 237 -9.79 -19.90 30.07
N SER A 238 -10.58 -20.07 29.02
CA SER A 238 -11.20 -21.36 28.68
C SER A 238 -10.18 -22.42 28.24
N SER A 239 -9.17 -22.03 27.45
CA SER A 239 -8.11 -22.94 27.00
C SER A 239 -7.16 -23.33 28.14
N SER A 240 -6.91 -22.42 29.09
CA SER A 240 -6.10 -22.72 30.28
C SER A 240 -6.79 -23.69 31.25
N ILE A 241 -8.13 -23.73 31.27
CA ILE A 241 -8.91 -24.69 32.07
C ILE A 241 -8.93 -26.08 31.41
N GLN A 242 -9.00 -26.14 30.08
CA GLN A 242 -8.94 -27.43 29.34
C GLN A 242 -7.55 -28.07 29.35
N SER A 243 -6.47 -27.29 29.25
CA SER A 243 -5.10 -27.83 29.32
C SER A 243 -4.73 -28.36 30.71
N ALA A 244 -5.35 -27.86 31.78
CA ALA A 244 -5.16 -28.37 33.13
C ALA A 244 -5.92 -29.70 33.38
N SER A 245 -7.03 -29.93 32.69
CA SER A 245 -7.85 -31.16 32.84
C SER A 245 -7.28 -32.37 32.09
N ALA A 246 -6.46 -32.17 31.05
CA ALA A 246 -5.92 -33.24 30.21
C ALA A 246 -4.62 -33.88 30.77
N ALA A 247 -3.96 -33.24 31.73
CA ALA A 247 -2.70 -33.73 32.29
C ALA A 247 -2.87 -34.76 33.44
N THR A 248 -4.11 -35.06 33.84
CA THR A 248 -4.42 -35.92 35.00
C THR A 248 -4.99 -37.31 34.65
N SER A 249 -5.08 -37.71 33.38
CA SER A 249 -5.84 -38.92 33.00
C SER A 249 -5.13 -39.90 32.06
N ASP A 250 -3.82 -40.14 32.19
CA ASP A 250 -3.22 -41.28 31.46
C ASP A 250 -2.16 -42.02 32.30
N GLY A 251 -2.59 -43.14 32.89
CA GLY A 251 -1.78 -44.05 33.68
C GLY A 251 -2.24 -45.50 33.50
N GLY A 252 -1.36 -46.34 32.92
CA GLY A 252 -1.39 -47.81 32.93
C GLY A 252 -1.93 -48.47 31.64
N SER A 253 -1.44 -49.60 31.12
CA SER A 253 -0.30 -50.50 31.40
C SER A 253 -0.22 -51.58 30.27
N PHE A 254 0.92 -52.30 30.19
CA PHE A 254 1.24 -53.55 29.42
C PHE A 254 1.49 -53.47 27.89
N GLY A 255 2.49 -54.13 27.28
CA GLY A 255 3.61 -54.98 27.75
C GLY A 255 4.40 -55.67 26.60
N ARG A 256 5.74 -55.70 26.73
CA ARG A 256 6.79 -56.65 26.22
C ARG A 256 6.82 -57.19 24.77
N ARG A 257 7.95 -57.00 24.05
CA ARG A 257 9.02 -58.04 23.84
C ARG A 257 10.33 -57.42 23.26
N LEU A 258 11.45 -58.02 23.66
CA LEU A 258 12.88 -57.68 23.53
C LEU A 258 13.46 -57.75 22.09
N THR A 259 14.54 -56.99 21.80
CA THR A 259 15.93 -57.52 21.60
C THR A 259 17.02 -56.43 21.46
N SER A 260 18.17 -56.73 22.10
CA SER A 260 19.58 -56.37 21.82
C SER A 260 20.09 -54.92 21.80
N PHE A 261 20.90 -54.60 22.82
CA PHE A 261 22.04 -53.65 22.85
C PHE A 261 23.34 -54.39 22.42
N PRO A 262 24.39 -53.72 21.89
CA PRO A 262 25.44 -53.09 22.73
C PRO A 262 25.96 -51.72 22.19
N LYS A 263 26.13 -50.67 23.01
CA LYS A 263 27.28 -50.26 23.88
C LYS A 263 28.45 -49.53 23.17
N LYS A 264 28.78 -48.36 23.76
CA LYS A 264 30.09 -47.64 23.84
C LYS A 264 30.53 -46.87 22.57
N SER A 265 31.20 -45.71 22.59
CA SER A 265 31.91 -44.97 23.65
C SER A 265 32.16 -43.49 23.24
N LYS A 266 32.39 -42.66 24.26
CA LYS A 266 32.97 -41.31 24.28
C LYS A 266 34.19 -41.10 23.36
N SER A 267 34.42 -39.87 22.86
CA SER A 267 35.57 -39.01 23.23
C SER A 267 35.91 -37.88 22.22
N LEU A 268 35.76 -36.64 22.68
CA LEU A 268 36.66 -35.45 22.62
C LEU A 268 37.39 -34.95 21.33
N ARG A 269 37.34 -33.60 21.21
CA ARG A 269 38.34 -32.62 20.69
C ARG A 269 38.64 -32.63 19.17
N SER A 270 39.06 -31.54 18.51
CA SER A 270 39.13 -30.08 18.73
C SER A 270 39.55 -29.42 17.39
N SER A 271 39.56 -28.07 17.36
CA SER A 271 40.31 -27.18 16.43
C SER A 271 39.65 -26.99 15.04
N ALA A 272 39.19 -25.82 14.59
CA ALA A 272 39.66 -24.42 14.62
C ALA A 272 40.98 -24.14 13.85
N THR A 273 40.87 -23.22 12.88
CA THR A 273 41.90 -22.42 12.15
C THR A 273 42.76 -23.18 11.12
N SER A 274 43.13 -22.68 9.93
CA SER A 274 43.04 -21.37 9.25
C SER A 274 43.37 -21.54 7.74
N THR A 275 42.92 -20.57 6.92
CA THR A 275 43.62 -19.92 5.77
C THR A 275 44.68 -20.68 4.96
N HIS A 276 44.58 -20.68 3.62
CA HIS A 276 45.39 -19.82 2.74
C HIS A 276 45.16 -20.11 1.24
N SER A 277 45.30 -19.03 0.46
CA SER A 277 45.58 -18.92 -0.99
C SER A 277 44.37 -18.80 -1.91
#